data_AF-H2L0H3-F1
#
_entry.id   AF-H2L0H3-F1
#
_cell.length_a   1.000
_cell.length_b   1.000
_cell.length_c   1.000
_cell.angle_alpha   90.00
_cell.angle_beta   90.00
_cell.angle_gamma   90.00
#
_symmetry.space_group_name_H-M   'P 1'
#
loop_
_entity.id
_entity.type
_entity.pdbx_description
1 polymer ?
#
loop_
_entity_poly.entity_id
_entity_poly.type
_entity_poly.pdbx_seq_one_letter_code
_entity_poly.pdbx_strand_id
1 'polypeptide(L)'
;MPPRDAVPTSTQVSGIGADGVQTEKVLKNRPKASALRQQKLPAWQPILTATTVIPTVFVIGAIFLPIGVFLFIASDAVSEFTVEYTNCLSPCQLQINLPNAFDGDVFLYYNLENYYQNHRRYVKSRNDQQYLGDLTNVKDCAPFDIDPATKKPIAPCGAIANSIFNDTFTLAHRADTGIVTMVPVTTQGVIWNVDKDRKFKNPPLNDGNLCDAFNNTTKPPNWSKNPCEVGGFENVDFIVWMRTAALPYFKKLWRIVDRTTNPLFSNGLPQGTYILTVENNYPVQSFGGKKEFVISTTSWAGGKNSFLGIAYLVVGSLAIVLGVVFIVIHMKFGHSMNELSNVSEIHH
;
A
#
# COMPACT_ATOMS: atom_id res chain seq x y z
N MET A 1 -1.36 -43.78 -4.68
CA MET A 1 -0.42 -44.51 -5.55
C MET A 1 0.97 -44.43 -4.94
N PRO A 2 1.63 -45.54 -4.56
CA PRO A 2 3.04 -45.46 -4.17
C PRO A 2 3.90 -45.23 -5.42
N PRO A 3 5.09 -44.61 -5.31
CA PRO A 3 5.91 -44.25 -6.45
C PRO A 3 6.41 -45.51 -7.18
N ARG A 4 6.28 -45.51 -8.51
CA ARG A 4 6.60 -46.61 -9.44
C ARG A 4 8.10 -46.92 -9.57
N ASP A 5 8.98 -46.25 -8.84
CA ASP A 5 10.42 -46.23 -9.12
C ASP A 5 11.27 -46.99 -8.09
N ALA A 6 10.71 -48.02 -7.45
CA ALA A 6 11.53 -48.98 -6.71
C ALA A 6 12.06 -50.04 -7.69
N VAL A 7 13.07 -49.69 -8.49
CA VAL A 7 13.87 -50.70 -9.20
C VAL A 7 14.63 -51.50 -8.14
N PRO A 8 14.41 -52.82 -8.01
CA PRO A 8 15.25 -53.64 -7.15
C PRO A 8 16.61 -53.76 -7.83
N THR A 9 17.58 -52.96 -7.40
CA THR A 9 18.97 -53.15 -7.80
C THR A 9 19.52 -54.36 -7.03
N SER A 10 19.36 -55.55 -7.62
CA SER A 10 20.02 -56.77 -7.16
C SER A 10 21.52 -56.61 -7.46
N THR A 11 22.30 -56.30 -6.43
CA THR A 11 23.75 -56.45 -6.49
C THR A 11 24.00 -57.93 -6.27
N GLN A 12 24.26 -58.67 -7.36
CA GLN A 12 24.57 -60.09 -7.33
C GLN A 12 25.81 -60.32 -6.48
N VAL A 13 25.64 -60.92 -5.29
CA VAL A 13 26.71 -61.69 -4.66
C VAL A 13 26.41 -63.14 -5.00
N SER A 14 26.93 -63.58 -6.14
CA SER A 14 26.84 -64.96 -6.60
C SER A 14 27.65 -65.84 -5.65
N GLY A 15 26.99 -66.49 -4.71
CA GLY A 15 27.56 -67.59 -3.93
C GLY A 15 26.96 -68.91 -4.40
N ILE A 16 27.80 -69.84 -4.86
CA ILE A 16 27.38 -71.20 -5.19
C ILE A 16 27.08 -71.92 -3.86
N GLY A 17 25.80 -72.14 -3.58
CA GLY A 17 25.39 -73.10 -2.56
C GLY A 17 25.63 -74.53 -3.07
N ALA A 18 25.82 -75.49 -2.16
CA ALA A 18 26.19 -76.88 -2.47
C ALA A 18 25.24 -77.60 -3.46
N ASP A 19 24.03 -77.08 -3.69
CA ASP A 19 23.02 -77.66 -4.60
C ASP A 19 22.78 -76.85 -5.89
N GLY A 20 23.64 -75.91 -6.25
CA GLY A 20 23.57 -75.21 -7.55
C GLY A 20 22.38 -74.26 -7.77
N VAL A 21 21.53 -74.03 -6.78
CA VAL A 21 20.41 -73.07 -6.87
C VAL A 21 20.82 -71.70 -6.32
N GLN A 22 20.82 -70.68 -7.18
CA GLN A 22 21.04 -69.28 -6.76
C GLN A 22 19.91 -68.84 -5.84
N THR A 23 20.22 -68.65 -4.55
CA THR A 23 19.25 -68.14 -3.56
C THR A 23 19.64 -66.72 -3.16
N GLU A 24 18.80 -65.74 -3.48
CA GLU A 24 19.05 -64.33 -3.20
C GLU A 24 18.95 -64.08 -1.67
N LYS A 25 20.09 -63.84 -1.00
CA LYS A 25 20.10 -63.53 0.45
C LYS A 25 19.66 -62.08 0.68
N VAL A 26 18.42 -61.90 1.11
CA VAL A 26 17.90 -60.59 1.56
C VAL A 26 18.49 -60.21 2.91
N LEU A 27 19.36 -59.19 2.96
CA LEU A 27 19.98 -58.68 4.18
C LEU A 27 18.95 -57.94 5.07
N LYS A 28 18.75 -58.41 6.31
CA LYS A 28 17.74 -57.95 7.28
C LYS A 28 17.80 -56.44 7.61
N ASN A 29 18.99 -55.83 7.54
CA ASN A 29 19.22 -54.43 7.94
C ASN A 29 19.53 -53.49 6.75
N ARG A 30 19.20 -53.85 5.50
CA ARG A 30 19.47 -52.97 4.36
C ARG A 30 18.51 -51.76 4.37
N PRO A 31 19.01 -50.51 4.36
CA PRO A 31 18.14 -49.35 4.33
C PRO A 31 17.33 -49.30 3.03
N LYS A 32 16.08 -48.83 3.14
CA LYS A 32 15.15 -48.76 2.00
C LYS A 32 15.73 -47.88 0.89
N ALA A 33 15.75 -48.41 -0.33
CA ALA A 33 16.39 -47.81 -1.49
C ALA A 33 15.54 -46.75 -2.22
N SER A 34 14.69 -45.98 -1.52
CA SER A 34 13.91 -44.92 -2.19
C SER A 34 14.78 -43.68 -2.46
N ALA A 35 14.54 -42.99 -3.59
CA ALA A 35 15.29 -41.79 -3.98
C ALA A 35 15.34 -40.72 -2.87
N LEU A 36 14.24 -40.53 -2.14
CA LEU A 36 14.20 -39.65 -0.98
C LEU A 36 15.14 -40.10 0.16
N ARG A 37 15.12 -41.39 0.52
CA ARG A 37 15.92 -41.93 1.63
C ARG A 37 17.41 -42.05 1.29
N GLN A 38 17.72 -42.20 0.01
CA GLN A 38 19.09 -42.26 -0.49
C GLN A 38 19.62 -40.88 -0.91
N GLN A 39 18.84 -39.81 -0.71
CA GLN A 39 19.17 -38.44 -1.12
C GLN A 39 19.52 -38.30 -2.62
N LYS A 40 18.84 -39.10 -3.46
CA LYS A 40 18.98 -39.11 -4.93
C LYS A 40 17.75 -38.51 -5.61
N LEU A 41 17.13 -37.51 -5.00
CA LEU A 41 16.06 -36.77 -5.68
C LEU A 41 16.64 -36.00 -6.87
N PRO A 42 15.90 -35.91 -8.00
CA PRO A 42 16.32 -35.05 -9.09
C PRO A 42 16.37 -33.61 -8.58
N ALA A 43 17.55 -33.00 -8.65
CA ALA A 43 17.79 -31.64 -8.20
C ALA A 43 18.46 -30.87 -9.34
N TRP A 44 18.04 -29.63 -9.53
CA TRP A 44 18.76 -28.69 -10.38
C TRP A 44 19.86 -28.02 -9.56
N GLN A 45 21.09 -28.08 -10.03
CA GLN A 45 22.27 -27.54 -9.37
C GLN A 45 22.87 -26.40 -10.22
N PRO A 46 22.37 -25.16 -10.10
CA PRO A 46 22.91 -24.05 -10.86
C PRO A 46 24.32 -23.70 -10.37
N ILE A 47 25.31 -23.88 -11.25
CA ILE A 47 26.67 -23.42 -10.99
C ILE A 47 26.79 -22.01 -11.56
N LEU A 48 26.94 -21.02 -10.68
CA LEU A 48 27.07 -19.62 -11.03
C LEU A 48 28.45 -19.35 -11.61
N THR A 49 28.60 -19.58 -12.91
CA THR A 49 29.83 -19.27 -13.65
C THR A 49 29.80 -17.83 -14.18
N ALA A 50 30.97 -17.24 -14.42
CA ALA A 50 31.05 -15.89 -14.99
C ALA A 50 30.32 -15.77 -16.33
N THR A 51 30.33 -16.82 -17.15
CA THR A 51 29.63 -16.90 -18.44
C THR A 51 28.11 -16.80 -18.30
N THR A 52 27.55 -17.19 -17.14
CA THR A 52 26.11 -17.06 -16.88
C THR A 52 25.80 -15.76 -16.13
N VAL A 53 26.57 -15.43 -15.10
CA VAL A 53 26.31 -14.26 -14.25
C VAL A 53 26.52 -12.94 -14.97
N ILE A 54 27.61 -12.79 -15.75
CA ILE A 54 27.94 -11.51 -16.41
C ILE A 54 26.81 -11.08 -17.37
N PRO A 55 26.36 -11.91 -18.33
CA PRO A 55 25.24 -11.54 -19.20
C PRO A 55 23.96 -11.24 -18.42
N THR A 56 23.63 -12.04 -17.39
CA THR A 56 22.42 -11.81 -16.58
C THR A 56 22.43 -10.44 -15.91
N VAL A 57 23.56 -10.02 -15.33
CA VAL A 57 23.69 -8.71 -14.68
C VAL A 57 23.55 -7.56 -15.69
N PHE A 58 24.15 -7.68 -16.87
CA PHE A 58 23.97 -6.68 -17.95
C PHE A 58 22.53 -6.62 -18.45
N VAL A 59 21.86 -7.75 -18.60
CA VAL A 59 20.45 -7.82 -19.02
C VAL A 59 19.56 -7.13 -18.00
N ILE A 60 19.77 -7.38 -16.70
CA ILE A 60 19.03 -6.69 -15.63
C ILE A 60 19.25 -5.17 -15.72
N GLY A 61 20.50 -4.73 -15.85
CA GLY A 61 20.83 -3.32 -16.00
C GLY A 61 20.16 -2.66 -17.23
N ALA A 62 20.25 -3.32 -18.38
CA ALA A 62 19.69 -2.85 -19.64
C ALA A 62 18.15 -2.76 -19.64
N ILE A 63 17.48 -3.61 -18.85
CA ILE A 63 16.02 -3.56 -18.68
C ILE A 63 15.62 -2.50 -17.63
N PHE A 64 16.37 -2.40 -16.52
CA PHE A 64 16.00 -1.50 -15.42
C PHE A 64 16.19 -0.03 -15.76
N LEU A 65 17.19 0.33 -16.56
CA LEU A 65 17.41 1.71 -16.98
C LEU A 65 16.22 2.32 -17.74
N PRO A 66 15.72 1.73 -18.86
CA PRO A 66 14.59 2.31 -19.58
C PRO A 66 13.30 2.32 -18.74
N ILE A 67 13.07 1.29 -17.90
CA ILE A 67 11.94 1.28 -16.96
C ILE A 67 12.07 2.44 -15.96
N GLY A 68 13.27 2.65 -15.41
CA GLY A 68 13.56 3.74 -14.49
C GLY A 68 13.32 5.12 -15.11
N VAL A 69 13.80 5.34 -16.34
CA VAL A 69 13.54 6.59 -17.09
C VAL A 69 12.05 6.79 -17.32
N PHE A 70 11.33 5.75 -17.78
CA PHE A 70 9.91 5.83 -18.05
C PHE A 70 9.09 6.16 -16.79
N LEU A 71 9.38 5.49 -15.67
CA LEU A 71 8.75 5.78 -14.38
C LEU A 71 9.07 7.17 -13.86
N PHE A 72 10.31 7.64 -14.05
CA PHE A 72 10.71 8.98 -13.65
C PHE A 72 9.94 10.06 -14.41
N ILE A 73 9.84 9.94 -15.75
CA ILE A 73 9.06 10.87 -16.59
C ILE A 73 7.58 10.82 -16.21
N ALA A 74 7.01 9.62 -16.01
CA ALA A 74 5.62 9.47 -15.62
C ALA A 74 5.31 10.10 -14.24
N SER A 75 6.29 10.14 -13.33
CA SER A 75 6.16 10.82 -12.04
C SER A 75 6.33 12.33 -12.16
N ASP A 76 7.23 12.81 -13.01
CA ASP A 76 7.52 14.25 -13.17
C ASP A 76 6.38 14.98 -13.91
N ALA A 77 5.69 14.28 -14.80
CA ALA A 77 4.48 14.77 -15.48
C ALA A 77 3.29 15.03 -14.52
N VAL A 78 3.36 14.57 -13.27
CA VAL A 78 2.30 14.81 -12.28
C VAL A 78 2.44 16.21 -11.68
N SER A 79 1.40 17.01 -11.85
CA SER A 79 1.25 18.32 -11.19
C SER A 79 0.76 18.12 -9.76
N GLU A 80 1.46 18.73 -8.81
CA GLU A 80 1.06 18.75 -7.39
C GLU A 80 1.29 20.16 -6.84
N PHE A 81 0.30 20.69 -6.12
CA PHE A 81 0.36 21.97 -5.41
C PHE A 81 -0.06 21.75 -3.96
N THR A 82 0.72 22.28 -3.03
CA THR A 82 0.51 22.11 -1.59
C THR A 82 0.52 23.46 -0.90
N VAL A 83 -0.45 23.69 -0.01
CA VAL A 83 -0.50 24.89 0.82
C VAL A 83 -0.71 24.51 2.29
N GLU A 84 0.18 24.98 3.16
CA GLU A 84 0.03 24.81 4.61
C GLU A 84 -1.00 25.81 5.16
N TYR A 85 -1.92 25.33 6.01
CA TYR A 85 -2.95 26.18 6.63
C TYR A 85 -3.05 25.99 8.16
N THR A 86 -2.03 25.36 8.78
CA THR A 86 -1.98 25.01 10.20
C THR A 86 -2.40 26.13 11.15
N ASN A 87 -1.86 27.35 10.96
CA ASN A 87 -2.02 28.47 11.89
C ASN A 87 -3.11 29.46 11.49
N CYS A 88 -3.97 29.10 10.55
CA CYS A 88 -5.01 30.01 10.06
C CYS A 88 -6.24 30.01 10.98
N LEU A 89 -6.85 31.19 11.21
CA LEU A 89 -8.09 31.32 11.97
C LEU A 89 -9.28 30.74 11.17
N SER A 90 -10.27 30.15 11.85
CA SER A 90 -11.48 29.60 11.20
C SER A 90 -12.61 30.63 11.14
N PRO A 91 -13.27 30.84 9.98
CA PRO A 91 -12.92 30.31 8.66
C PRO A 91 -11.70 31.02 8.06
N CYS A 92 -10.85 30.25 7.40
CA CYS A 92 -9.63 30.71 6.74
C CYS A 92 -9.90 30.92 5.25
N GLN A 93 -9.47 32.04 4.68
CA GLN A 93 -9.47 32.24 3.22
C GLN A 93 -8.04 32.43 2.72
N LEU A 94 -7.58 31.51 1.87
CA LEU A 94 -6.27 31.52 1.26
C LEU A 94 -6.40 31.75 -0.24
N GLN A 95 -5.67 32.73 -0.75
CA GLN A 95 -5.51 32.90 -2.19
C GLN A 95 -4.34 32.02 -2.66
N ILE A 96 -4.64 31.08 -3.55
CA ILE A 96 -3.68 30.15 -4.12
C ILE A 96 -3.56 30.41 -5.62
N ASN A 97 -2.34 30.38 -6.15
CA ASN A 97 -2.08 30.59 -7.57
C ASN A 97 -1.50 29.31 -8.16
N LEU A 98 -2.22 28.70 -9.09
CA LEU A 98 -1.78 27.50 -9.80
C LEU A 98 -0.95 27.95 -11.02
N PRO A 99 0.38 27.72 -11.02
CA PRO A 99 1.26 28.23 -12.06
C PRO A 99 1.04 27.54 -13.42
N ASN A 100 0.59 26.28 -13.38
CA ASN A 100 0.29 25.47 -14.55
C ASN A 100 -1.13 24.92 -14.41
N ALA A 101 -1.73 24.54 -15.55
CA ALA A 101 -2.98 23.79 -15.54
C ALA A 101 -2.77 22.38 -14.96
N PHE A 102 -3.80 21.88 -14.29
CA PHE A 102 -3.88 20.52 -13.79
C PHE A 102 -4.80 19.74 -14.72
N ASP A 103 -4.21 19.14 -15.75
CA ASP A 103 -4.96 18.47 -16.81
C ASP A 103 -5.47 17.08 -16.38
N GLY A 104 -6.68 16.75 -16.83
CA GLY A 104 -7.30 15.45 -16.57
C GLY A 104 -7.96 15.35 -15.20
N ASP A 105 -7.82 14.20 -14.55
CA ASP A 105 -8.46 13.95 -13.26
C ASP A 105 -7.66 14.60 -12.13
N VAL A 106 -8.32 15.48 -11.38
CA VAL A 106 -7.73 16.25 -10.29
C VAL A 106 -8.29 15.78 -8.96
N PHE A 107 -7.39 15.50 -8.04
CA PHE A 107 -7.68 14.95 -6.72
C PHE A 107 -7.30 15.97 -5.65
N LEU A 108 -8.19 16.16 -4.68
CA LEU A 108 -8.02 17.07 -3.55
C LEU A 108 -7.76 16.24 -2.30
N TYR A 109 -6.63 16.46 -1.65
CA TYR A 109 -6.24 15.78 -0.43
C TYR A 109 -6.07 16.77 0.71
N TYR A 110 -6.24 16.28 1.93
CA TYR A 110 -5.64 16.91 3.11
C TYR A 110 -4.47 16.07 3.57
N ASN A 111 -3.45 16.75 4.06
CA ASN A 111 -2.22 16.16 4.56
C ASN A 111 -2.06 16.48 6.05
N LEU A 112 -1.64 15.48 6.82
CA LEU A 112 -1.33 15.63 8.24
C LEU A 112 0.12 15.23 8.49
N GLU A 113 0.87 16.10 9.15
CA GLU A 113 2.23 15.86 9.62
C GLU A 113 2.22 15.56 11.13
N ASN A 114 3.17 14.72 11.56
CA ASN A 114 3.39 14.35 12.96
C ASN A 114 2.15 13.73 13.64
N TYR A 115 1.37 12.94 12.89
CA TYR A 115 0.18 12.25 13.37
C TYR A 115 0.34 10.73 13.30
N TYR A 116 0.54 10.07 14.44
CA TYR A 116 0.89 8.65 14.50
C TYR A 116 -0.31 7.69 14.42
N GLN A 117 -0.95 7.60 13.25
CA GLN A 117 -2.04 6.62 13.02
C GLN A 117 -1.58 5.16 13.15
N ASN A 118 -0.29 4.89 12.97
CA ASN A 118 0.32 3.57 13.05
C ASN A 118 0.63 3.11 14.49
N HIS A 119 0.39 3.94 15.50
CA HIS A 119 0.66 3.56 16.88
C HIS A 119 -0.23 2.37 17.30
N ARG A 120 0.37 1.31 17.85
CA ARG A 120 -0.31 0.03 18.12
C ARG A 120 -1.64 0.17 18.87
N ARG A 121 -1.68 0.99 19.92
CA ARG A 121 -2.91 1.22 20.72
C ARG A 121 -3.98 1.97 19.93
N TYR A 122 -3.57 2.85 19.01
CA TYR A 122 -4.49 3.61 18.16
C TYR A 122 -5.10 2.69 17.09
N VAL A 123 -4.27 1.95 16.34
CA VAL A 123 -4.73 1.01 15.30
C VAL A 123 -5.67 -0.06 15.86
N LYS A 124 -5.40 -0.56 17.08
CA LYS A 124 -6.24 -1.58 17.73
C LYS A 124 -7.59 -1.03 18.19
N SER A 125 -7.69 0.27 18.46
CA SER A 125 -8.88 0.89 19.08
C SER A 125 -9.98 1.15 18.04
N ARG A 126 -10.62 0.06 17.59
CA ARG A 126 -11.75 0.01 16.67
C ARG A 126 -12.48 -1.33 16.78
N ASN A 127 -13.72 -1.41 16.32
CA ASN A 127 -14.45 -2.67 16.23
C ASN A 127 -15.11 -2.82 14.85
N ASP A 128 -14.65 -3.79 14.06
CA ASP A 128 -15.13 -3.99 12.69
C ASP A 128 -16.54 -4.59 12.63
N GLN A 129 -16.99 -5.35 13.65
CA GLN A 129 -18.37 -5.82 13.70
C GLN A 129 -19.34 -4.65 13.92
N GLN A 130 -18.92 -3.66 14.71
CA GLN A 130 -19.70 -2.43 14.86
C GLN A 130 -19.89 -1.72 13.53
N TYR A 131 -18.82 -1.58 12.75
CA TYR A 131 -18.87 -0.91 11.45
C TYR A 131 -19.63 -1.71 10.39
N LEU A 132 -19.97 -2.97 10.65
CA LEU A 132 -20.89 -3.79 9.85
C LEU A 132 -22.35 -3.68 10.30
N GLY A 133 -22.65 -2.83 11.30
CA GLY A 133 -24.01 -2.55 11.77
C GLY A 133 -24.35 -3.14 13.14
N ASP A 134 -23.47 -3.93 13.76
CA ASP A 134 -23.68 -4.43 15.14
C ASP A 134 -23.24 -3.37 16.17
N LEU A 135 -24.10 -2.37 16.40
CA LEU A 135 -23.80 -1.22 17.25
C LEU A 135 -23.40 -1.57 18.70
N THR A 136 -23.77 -2.75 19.18
CA THR A 136 -23.49 -3.21 20.56
C THR A 136 -22.07 -3.74 20.73
N ASN A 137 -21.38 -4.08 19.63
CA ASN A 137 -20.05 -4.66 19.65
C ASN A 137 -18.98 -3.59 19.84
N VAL A 138 -18.49 -3.43 21.08
CA VAL A 138 -17.47 -2.41 21.41
C VAL A 138 -16.15 -3.00 21.90
N LYS A 139 -15.93 -4.30 21.63
CA LYS A 139 -14.68 -4.98 22.01
C LYS A 139 -13.47 -4.28 21.38
N ASP A 140 -12.38 -4.18 22.15
CA ASP A 140 -11.11 -3.53 21.79
C ASP A 140 -11.15 -2.00 21.60
N CYS A 141 -12.31 -1.35 21.76
CA CYS A 141 -12.48 0.10 21.61
C CYS A 141 -12.11 0.95 22.85
N ALA A 142 -11.76 0.34 23.98
CA ALA A 142 -11.43 1.06 25.21
C ALA A 142 -10.33 2.13 24.96
N PRO A 143 -10.43 3.33 25.58
CA PRO A 143 -11.47 3.78 26.52
C PRO A 143 -12.72 4.42 25.85
N PHE A 144 -12.83 4.33 24.52
CA PHE A 144 -13.93 4.93 23.74
C PHE A 144 -14.97 3.87 23.33
N ASP A 145 -15.25 2.93 24.23
CA ASP A 145 -16.20 1.85 24.07
C ASP A 145 -17.58 2.21 24.64
N ILE A 146 -17.62 2.80 25.85
CA ILE A 146 -18.86 3.15 26.55
C ILE A 146 -18.75 4.58 27.07
N ASP A 147 -19.82 5.37 26.90
CA ASP A 147 -19.90 6.70 27.50
C ASP A 147 -20.10 6.59 29.03
N PRO A 148 -19.19 7.13 29.86
CA PRO A 148 -19.27 7.02 31.30
C PRO A 148 -20.53 7.68 31.89
N ALA A 149 -21.10 8.71 31.24
CA ALA A 149 -22.27 9.44 31.73
C ALA A 149 -23.58 8.72 31.44
N THR A 150 -23.79 8.28 30.19
CA THR A 150 -25.05 7.63 29.78
C THR A 150 -25.06 6.11 29.93
N LYS A 151 -23.89 5.48 30.13
CA LYS A 151 -23.69 4.01 30.10
C LYS A 151 -24.10 3.35 28.77
N LYS A 152 -24.26 4.13 27.71
CA LYS A 152 -24.53 3.63 26.35
C LYS A 152 -23.23 3.32 25.60
N PRO A 153 -23.22 2.32 24.71
CA PRO A 153 -22.09 2.10 23.80
C PRO A 153 -21.87 3.32 22.91
N ILE A 154 -20.61 3.68 22.70
CA ILE A 154 -20.23 4.73 21.76
C ILE A 154 -20.28 4.16 20.34
N ALA A 155 -20.97 4.83 19.43
CA ALA A 155 -21.00 4.46 18.02
C ALA A 155 -20.64 5.70 17.19
N PRO A 156 -19.60 5.66 16.33
CA PRO A 156 -18.57 4.61 16.23
C PRO A 156 -17.60 4.59 17.42
N CYS A 157 -17.30 3.41 17.95
CA CYS A 157 -16.35 3.25 19.05
C CYS A 157 -14.89 3.35 18.60
N GLY A 158 -14.01 3.64 19.55
CA GLY A 158 -12.57 3.57 19.38
C GLY A 158 -11.88 4.91 19.11
N ALA A 159 -10.57 4.94 19.38
CA ALA A 159 -9.75 6.15 19.28
C ALA A 159 -9.68 6.70 17.85
N ILE A 160 -9.63 5.81 16.85
CA ILE A 160 -9.56 6.20 15.43
C ILE A 160 -10.79 7.00 15.04
N ALA A 161 -11.97 6.49 15.38
CA ALA A 161 -13.22 7.13 15.05
C ALA A 161 -13.40 8.43 15.83
N ASN A 162 -13.09 8.42 17.14
CA ASN A 162 -13.18 9.61 17.96
C ASN A 162 -12.32 10.78 17.45
N SER A 163 -11.15 10.52 16.85
CA SER A 163 -10.27 11.55 16.33
C SER A 163 -10.46 11.85 14.83
N ILE A 164 -11.65 11.62 14.28
CA ILE A 164 -11.95 11.90 12.86
C ILE A 164 -11.62 13.34 12.47
N PHE A 165 -10.99 13.48 11.30
CA PHE A 165 -10.69 14.77 10.71
C PHE A 165 -11.98 15.51 10.31
N ASN A 166 -12.13 16.76 10.76
CA ASN A 166 -13.38 17.53 10.64
C ASN A 166 -13.18 18.94 10.04
N ASP A 167 -12.04 19.24 9.43
CA ASP A 167 -11.94 20.45 8.60
C ASP A 167 -12.77 20.26 7.33
N THR A 168 -13.34 21.36 6.83
CA THR A 168 -14.04 21.36 5.54
C THR A 168 -13.41 22.37 4.60
N PHE A 169 -13.37 22.03 3.31
CA PHE A 169 -12.75 22.85 2.29
C PHE A 169 -13.79 23.29 1.26
N THR A 170 -13.61 24.47 0.70
CA THR A 170 -14.28 24.88 -0.54
C THR A 170 -13.27 25.57 -1.43
N LEU A 171 -13.30 25.24 -2.71
CA LEU A 171 -12.37 25.79 -3.70
C LEU A 171 -13.15 26.54 -4.76
N ALA A 172 -12.73 27.77 -5.06
CA ALA A 172 -13.34 28.60 -6.09
C ALA A 172 -12.29 29.19 -7.01
N HIS A 173 -12.50 29.13 -8.32
CA HIS A 173 -11.67 29.79 -9.32
C HIS A 173 -12.06 31.28 -9.40
N ARG A 174 -11.08 32.17 -9.34
CA ARG A 174 -11.25 33.61 -9.54
C ARG A 174 -10.68 33.98 -10.92
N ALA A 175 -11.58 34.29 -11.86
CA ALA A 175 -11.18 34.79 -13.17
C ALA A 175 -10.64 36.22 -13.10
N ASP A 176 -9.89 36.65 -14.11
CA ASP A 176 -9.33 38.01 -14.21
C ASP A 176 -10.43 39.10 -14.26
N THR A 177 -11.63 38.73 -14.71
CA THR A 177 -12.82 39.59 -14.72
C THR A 177 -13.42 39.81 -13.31
N GLY A 178 -12.88 39.15 -12.29
CA GLY A 178 -13.39 39.16 -10.92
C GLY A 178 -14.50 38.15 -10.64
N ILE A 179 -14.99 37.42 -11.66
CA ILE A 179 -16.02 36.40 -11.49
C ILE A 179 -15.43 35.21 -10.73
N VAL A 180 -16.12 34.82 -9.66
CA VAL A 180 -15.77 33.66 -8.82
C VAL A 180 -16.66 32.49 -9.19
N THR A 181 -16.05 31.38 -9.60
CA THR A 181 -16.75 30.14 -9.97
C THR A 181 -16.35 29.02 -9.03
N MET A 182 -17.31 28.41 -8.34
CA MET A 182 -17.04 27.28 -7.44
C MET A 182 -16.55 26.07 -8.24
N VAL A 183 -15.50 25.42 -7.75
CA VAL A 183 -15.00 24.16 -8.32
C VAL A 183 -15.95 23.04 -7.89
N PRO A 184 -16.64 22.37 -8.83
CA PRO A 184 -17.51 21.24 -8.50
C PRO A 184 -16.64 20.05 -8.07
N VAL A 185 -17.04 19.41 -6.99
CA VAL A 185 -16.32 18.27 -6.41
C VAL A 185 -17.28 17.13 -6.11
N THR A 186 -16.81 15.90 -6.24
CA THR A 186 -17.60 14.68 -6.02
C THR A 186 -16.96 13.78 -4.97
N THR A 187 -17.81 13.00 -4.29
CA THR A 187 -17.43 11.90 -3.39
C THR A 187 -17.36 10.56 -4.11
N GLN A 188 -17.88 10.47 -5.34
CA GLN A 188 -17.84 9.25 -6.13
C GLN A 188 -16.39 8.91 -6.52
N GLY A 189 -15.99 7.65 -6.30
CA GLY A 189 -14.63 7.19 -6.58
C GLY A 189 -13.59 7.51 -5.50
N VAL A 190 -13.96 8.24 -4.44
CA VAL A 190 -13.03 8.55 -3.33
C VAL A 190 -12.66 7.31 -2.50
N ILE A 191 -13.63 6.40 -2.30
CA ILE A 191 -13.44 5.17 -1.53
C ILE A 191 -13.38 3.95 -2.44
N TRP A 192 -12.66 2.92 -1.98
CA TRP A 192 -12.58 1.64 -2.67
C TRP A 192 -13.90 0.88 -2.56
N ASN A 193 -14.34 0.25 -3.65
CA ASN A 193 -15.58 -0.52 -3.69
C ASN A 193 -15.64 -1.59 -2.59
N VAL A 194 -14.51 -2.26 -2.30
CA VAL A 194 -14.45 -3.27 -1.23
C VAL A 194 -14.77 -2.68 0.15
N ASP A 195 -14.33 -1.46 0.44
CA ASP A 195 -14.64 -0.84 1.72
C ASP A 195 -16.11 -0.43 1.78
N LYS A 196 -16.62 0.19 0.71
CA LYS A 196 -18.03 0.59 0.57
C LYS A 196 -18.99 -0.59 0.69
N ASP A 197 -18.69 -1.69 0.00
CA ASP A 197 -19.64 -2.78 -0.20
C ASP A 197 -19.56 -3.83 0.90
N ARG A 198 -18.38 -4.03 1.53
CA ARG A 198 -18.14 -5.16 2.45
C ARG A 198 -17.70 -4.81 3.85
N LYS A 199 -17.13 -3.62 4.11
CA LYS A 199 -16.53 -3.32 5.43
C LYS A 199 -17.33 -2.34 6.26
N PHE A 200 -18.08 -1.46 5.60
CA PHE A 200 -18.85 -0.42 6.27
C PHE A 200 -20.31 -0.52 5.84
N LYS A 201 -21.17 -0.77 6.82
CA LYS A 201 -22.62 -0.89 6.65
C LYS A 201 -23.32 -0.22 7.80
N ASN A 202 -24.35 0.55 7.47
CA ASN A 202 -25.26 1.08 8.47
C ASN A 202 -26.06 -0.07 9.11
N PRO A 203 -26.49 0.11 10.38
CA PRO A 203 -27.38 -0.84 11.04
C PRO A 203 -28.69 -1.01 10.25
N PRO A 204 -29.37 -2.17 10.37
CA PRO A 204 -30.64 -2.39 9.72
C PRO A 204 -31.69 -1.36 10.16
N LEU A 205 -32.41 -0.79 9.20
CA LEU A 205 -33.48 0.18 9.43
C LEU A 205 -34.79 -0.58 9.72
N ASN A 206 -35.23 -0.61 10.98
CA ASN A 206 -36.51 -1.20 11.36
C ASN A 206 -37.64 -0.15 11.22
N ASP A 207 -38.14 0.04 9.99
CA ASP A 207 -39.25 0.94 9.62
C ASP A 207 -39.09 2.42 10.04
N GLY A 208 -37.87 2.83 10.38
CA GLY A 208 -37.55 4.16 10.86
C GLY A 208 -36.48 4.88 10.02
N ASN A 209 -36.12 6.07 10.48
CA ASN A 209 -34.99 6.80 9.92
C ASN A 209 -33.66 6.24 10.43
N LEU A 210 -32.54 6.71 9.86
CA LEU A 210 -31.21 6.26 10.29
C LEU A 210 -30.93 6.59 11.76
N CYS A 211 -31.42 7.71 12.29
CA CYS A 211 -31.19 8.09 13.69
C CYS A 211 -31.92 7.18 14.69
N ASP A 212 -33.07 6.64 14.34
CA ASP A 212 -33.80 5.69 15.18
C ASP A 212 -32.97 4.41 15.40
N ALA A 213 -32.25 3.97 14.37
CA ALA A 213 -31.33 2.83 14.46
C ALA A 213 -30.15 3.07 15.43
N PHE A 214 -29.74 4.33 15.65
CA PHE A 214 -28.66 4.71 16.57
C PHE A 214 -29.14 5.11 17.99
N ASN A 215 -30.44 5.08 18.28
CA ASN A 215 -31.02 5.63 19.53
C ASN A 215 -30.43 5.01 20.85
N ASN A 216 -30.01 3.74 20.79
CA ASN A 216 -29.38 3.04 21.93
C ASN A 216 -27.87 3.27 22.05
N THR A 217 -27.31 4.20 21.28
CA THR A 217 -25.88 4.55 21.27
C THR A 217 -25.66 6.02 21.61
N THR A 218 -24.41 6.39 21.85
CA THR A 218 -23.99 7.79 22.02
C THR A 218 -22.88 8.12 21.02
N LYS A 219 -22.83 9.35 20.51
CA LYS A 219 -21.75 9.83 19.63
C LYS A 219 -20.39 9.85 20.33
N PRO A 220 -19.27 9.78 19.61
CA PRO A 220 -17.95 9.94 20.22
C PRO A 220 -17.77 11.31 20.89
N PRO A 221 -16.96 11.40 21.96
CA PRO A 221 -16.77 12.63 22.73
C PRO A 221 -16.38 13.85 21.88
N ASN A 222 -15.49 13.69 20.91
CA ASN A 222 -14.97 14.79 20.10
C ASN A 222 -15.84 15.14 18.87
N TRP A 223 -16.94 14.43 18.64
CA TRP A 223 -17.80 14.67 17.50
C TRP A 223 -18.81 15.77 17.80
N SER A 224 -19.04 16.69 16.87
CA SER A 224 -20.08 17.72 16.99
C SER A 224 -21.48 17.20 16.65
N LYS A 225 -21.55 16.29 15.67
CA LYS A 225 -22.79 15.72 15.11
C LYS A 225 -22.92 14.24 15.45
N ASN A 226 -24.15 13.74 15.45
CA ASN A 226 -24.40 12.31 15.57
C ASN A 226 -24.03 11.57 14.28
N PRO A 227 -23.62 10.29 14.34
CA PRO A 227 -23.29 9.54 13.13
C PRO A 227 -24.43 9.51 12.13
N CYS A 228 -25.68 9.36 12.59
CA CYS A 228 -26.84 9.30 11.71
C CYS A 228 -27.07 10.60 10.90
N GLU A 229 -26.66 11.76 11.42
CA GLU A 229 -26.81 13.07 10.75
C GLU A 229 -25.85 13.25 9.58
N VAL A 230 -24.77 12.45 9.55
CA VAL A 230 -23.73 12.51 8.51
C VAL A 230 -23.78 11.31 7.55
N GLY A 231 -24.83 10.47 7.63
CA GLY A 231 -24.98 9.27 6.79
C GLY A 231 -24.45 7.98 7.41
N GLY A 232 -24.13 8.00 8.71
CA GLY A 232 -23.72 6.84 9.49
C GLY A 232 -22.33 6.32 9.12
N PHE A 233 -22.16 5.01 9.16
CA PHE A 233 -20.88 4.34 8.86
C PHE A 233 -20.56 4.28 7.37
N GLU A 234 -21.56 4.52 6.51
CA GLU A 234 -21.36 4.59 5.06
C GLU A 234 -20.90 5.98 4.59
N ASN A 235 -20.70 6.92 5.51
CA ASN A 235 -20.13 8.23 5.20
C ASN A 235 -18.71 8.08 4.59
N VAL A 236 -18.49 8.76 3.47
CA VAL A 236 -17.24 8.65 2.69
C VAL A 236 -16.03 9.16 3.49
N ASP A 237 -16.15 10.29 4.18
CA ASP A 237 -15.07 10.88 4.99
C ASP A 237 -14.71 9.98 6.17
N PHE A 238 -15.72 9.37 6.80
CA PHE A 238 -15.52 8.36 7.83
C PHE A 238 -14.71 7.17 7.30
N ILE A 239 -15.12 6.58 6.17
CA ILE A 239 -14.43 5.41 5.57
C ILE A 239 -12.98 5.75 5.22
N VAL A 240 -12.73 6.92 4.61
CA VAL A 240 -11.37 7.38 4.29
C VAL A 240 -10.52 7.53 5.56
N TRP A 241 -11.08 8.10 6.62
CA TRP A 241 -10.36 8.29 7.88
C TRP A 241 -10.03 6.96 8.55
N MET A 242 -10.99 6.04 8.59
CA MET A 242 -10.87 4.73 9.24
C MET A 242 -9.79 3.83 8.63
N ARG A 243 -9.31 4.11 7.42
CA ARG A 243 -8.13 3.47 6.87
C ARG A 243 -6.86 4.11 7.43
N THR A 244 -6.27 3.51 8.46
CA THR A 244 -5.06 4.04 9.13
C THR A 244 -3.86 4.14 8.20
N ALA A 245 -3.15 5.26 8.25
CA ALA A 245 -1.89 5.46 7.53
C ALA A 245 -0.71 4.72 8.19
N ALA A 246 0.26 4.30 7.38
CA ALA A 246 1.45 3.58 7.83
C ALA A 246 2.54 4.50 8.41
N LEU A 247 2.54 5.79 8.04
CA LEU A 247 3.55 6.79 8.40
C LEU A 247 2.89 7.98 9.12
N PRO A 248 3.65 8.75 9.93
CA PRO A 248 3.12 9.91 10.64
C PRO A 248 2.87 11.13 9.76
N TYR A 249 3.45 11.15 8.57
CA TYR A 249 3.16 12.09 7.48
C TYR A 249 2.32 11.34 6.44
N PHE A 250 1.08 11.75 6.24
CA PHE A 250 0.18 11.09 5.31
C PHE A 250 -0.87 12.03 4.72
N LYS A 251 -1.22 11.77 3.45
CA LYS A 251 -2.35 12.40 2.77
C LYS A 251 -3.54 11.47 2.66
N LYS A 252 -4.74 12.03 2.77
CA LYS A 252 -6.02 11.33 2.60
C LYS A 252 -6.85 12.04 1.54
N LEU A 253 -7.45 11.26 0.64
CA LEU A 253 -8.27 11.78 -0.43
C LEU A 253 -9.55 12.36 0.14
N TRP A 254 -9.80 13.64 -0.09
CA TRP A 254 -11.01 14.31 0.33
C TRP A 254 -12.07 14.23 -0.77
N ARG A 255 -11.80 14.84 -1.92
CA ARG A 255 -12.73 14.87 -3.05
C ARG A 255 -12.01 14.76 -4.38
N ILE A 256 -12.76 14.45 -5.42
CA ILE A 256 -12.31 14.48 -6.82
C ILE A 256 -13.01 15.64 -7.50
N VAL A 257 -12.31 16.38 -8.36
CA VAL A 257 -12.93 17.46 -9.16
C VAL A 257 -13.87 16.83 -10.19
N ASP A 258 -15.13 17.29 -10.20
CA ASP A 258 -16.11 16.81 -11.16
C ASP A 258 -16.00 17.58 -12.49
N ARG A 259 -15.57 16.86 -13.52
CA ARG A 259 -15.32 17.41 -14.85
C ARG A 259 -16.59 17.52 -15.72
N THR A 260 -17.73 17.02 -15.23
CA THR A 260 -18.97 16.93 -16.00
C THR A 260 -19.93 18.09 -15.75
N THR A 261 -19.91 18.67 -14.56
CA THR A 261 -20.90 19.67 -14.14
C THR A 261 -20.66 21.05 -14.74
N ASN A 262 -19.40 21.47 -14.91
CA ASN A 262 -19.07 22.81 -15.40
C ASN A 262 -18.05 22.75 -16.55
N PRO A 263 -18.34 23.33 -17.73
CA PRO A 263 -17.44 23.32 -18.89
C PRO A 263 -16.04 23.87 -18.60
N LEU A 264 -15.91 24.84 -17.68
CA LEU A 264 -14.63 25.44 -17.29
C LEU A 264 -13.64 24.39 -16.75
N PHE A 265 -14.15 23.35 -16.09
CA PHE A 265 -13.33 22.32 -15.44
C PHE A 265 -13.33 20.98 -16.19
N SER A 266 -13.81 20.95 -17.43
CA SER A 266 -13.91 19.73 -18.25
C SER A 266 -12.55 19.06 -18.51
N ASN A 267 -11.50 19.87 -18.65
CA ASN A 267 -10.12 19.43 -18.83
C ASN A 267 -9.32 19.38 -17.53
N GLY A 268 -9.95 19.57 -16.37
CA GLY A 268 -9.28 19.67 -15.07
C GLY A 268 -9.30 21.10 -14.53
N LEU A 269 -8.27 21.52 -13.79
CA LEU A 269 -8.21 22.88 -13.24
C LEU A 269 -7.34 23.78 -14.12
N PRO A 270 -7.87 24.85 -14.74
CA PRO A 270 -7.06 25.80 -15.48
C PRO A 270 -6.03 26.50 -14.58
N GLN A 271 -4.91 26.93 -15.16
CA GLN A 271 -3.96 27.80 -14.47
C GLN A 271 -4.65 29.09 -14.03
N GLY A 272 -4.22 29.66 -12.91
CA GLY A 272 -4.74 30.94 -12.43
C GLY A 272 -4.98 30.98 -10.92
N THR A 273 -5.75 31.97 -10.51
CA THR A 273 -5.99 32.27 -9.10
C THR A 273 -7.22 31.53 -8.58
N TYR A 274 -7.08 30.87 -7.45
CA TYR A 274 -8.14 30.21 -6.72
C TYR A 274 -8.24 30.76 -5.30
N ILE A 275 -9.44 30.69 -4.73
CA ILE A 275 -9.74 30.99 -3.35
C ILE A 275 -10.06 29.66 -2.67
N LEU A 276 -9.21 29.28 -1.73
CA LEU A 276 -9.44 28.15 -0.84
C LEU A 276 -10.02 28.69 0.47
N THR A 277 -11.27 28.33 0.77
CA THR A 277 -11.85 28.57 2.10
C THR A 277 -11.75 27.29 2.91
N VAL A 278 -11.21 27.38 4.13
CA VAL A 278 -11.03 26.27 5.05
C VAL A 278 -11.75 26.57 6.36
N GLU A 279 -12.68 25.71 6.76
CA GLU A 279 -13.18 25.67 8.13
C GLU A 279 -12.17 24.87 8.96
N ASN A 280 -11.31 25.58 9.69
CA ASN A 280 -10.19 25.02 10.43
C ASN A 280 -10.65 24.58 11.84
N ASN A 281 -11.23 23.37 11.93
CA ASN A 281 -11.83 22.83 13.15
C ASN A 281 -10.94 21.82 13.88
N TYR A 282 -9.93 21.24 13.22
CA TYR A 282 -9.13 20.13 13.73
C TYR A 282 -7.83 20.60 14.40
N PRO A 283 -7.71 20.55 15.74
CA PRO A 283 -6.54 21.09 16.44
C PRO A 283 -5.31 20.17 16.30
N VAL A 284 -4.17 20.73 15.89
CA VAL A 284 -2.90 19.99 15.75
C VAL A 284 -1.74 20.58 16.56
N GLN A 285 -1.91 21.78 17.13
CA GLN A 285 -0.85 22.49 17.85
C GLN A 285 -0.36 21.74 19.09
N SER A 286 -1.25 21.01 19.78
CA SER A 286 -0.94 20.30 21.03
C SER A 286 0.13 19.22 20.90
N PHE A 287 0.28 18.65 19.69
CA PHE A 287 1.30 17.66 19.39
C PHE A 287 2.30 18.15 18.32
N GLY A 288 2.29 19.44 17.99
CA GLY A 288 3.17 20.01 16.97
C GLY A 288 2.93 19.41 15.57
N GLY A 289 1.69 19.09 15.24
CA GLY A 289 1.30 18.65 13.90
C GLY A 289 1.12 19.81 12.94
N LYS A 290 1.17 19.52 11.65
CA LYS A 290 0.86 20.48 10.58
C LYS A 290 -0.24 19.95 9.69
N LYS A 291 -0.93 20.89 9.02
CA LYS A 291 -2.02 20.60 8.09
C LYS A 291 -1.78 21.29 6.77
N GLU A 292 -1.90 20.53 5.69
CA GLU A 292 -1.73 21.03 4.34
C GLU A 292 -2.89 20.59 3.45
N PHE A 293 -3.27 21.45 2.52
CA PHE A 293 -4.22 21.14 1.47
C PHE A 293 -3.44 20.88 0.18
N VAL A 294 -3.71 19.75 -0.47
CA VAL A 294 -2.94 19.29 -1.63
C VAL A 294 -3.86 19.08 -2.81
N ILE A 295 -3.50 19.67 -3.94
CA ILE A 295 -4.14 19.47 -5.24
C ILE A 295 -3.16 18.65 -6.07
N SER A 296 -3.59 17.53 -6.64
CA SER A 296 -2.71 16.67 -7.43
C SER A 296 -3.44 16.00 -8.58
N THR A 297 -2.79 15.91 -9.74
CA THR A 297 -3.18 14.98 -10.80
C THR A 297 -2.63 13.57 -10.53
N THR A 298 -3.03 12.59 -11.33
CA THR A 298 -2.44 11.25 -11.27
C THR A 298 -1.92 10.81 -12.63
N SER A 299 -0.80 10.10 -12.63
CA SER A 299 -0.37 9.30 -13.77
C SER A 299 -0.83 7.85 -13.60
N TRP A 300 -0.60 7.02 -14.61
CA TRP A 300 -0.85 5.58 -14.55
C TRP A 300 -0.07 4.89 -13.40
N ALA A 301 1.04 5.49 -12.94
CA ALA A 301 1.86 4.99 -11.84
C ALA A 301 1.45 5.56 -10.46
N GLY A 302 0.36 6.35 -10.40
CA GLY A 302 -0.15 6.98 -9.19
C GLY A 302 0.16 8.47 -9.11
N GLY A 303 0.44 8.96 -7.90
CA GLY A 303 0.78 10.37 -7.66
C GLY A 303 2.27 10.67 -7.91
N LYS A 304 2.67 11.91 -7.64
CA LYS A 304 4.05 12.37 -7.74
C LYS A 304 4.95 11.61 -6.75
N ASN A 305 5.80 10.73 -7.26
CA ASN A 305 6.82 10.02 -6.47
C ASN A 305 7.98 9.51 -7.35
N SER A 306 9.06 10.29 -7.43
CA SER A 306 10.22 9.95 -8.24
C SER A 306 11.09 8.83 -7.65
N PHE A 307 10.83 8.37 -6.42
CA PHE A 307 11.64 7.36 -5.74
C PHE A 307 11.77 6.07 -6.55
N LEU A 308 10.66 5.56 -7.09
CA LEU A 308 10.69 4.29 -7.82
C LEU A 308 11.53 4.42 -9.10
N GLY A 309 11.36 5.50 -9.87
CA GLY A 309 12.18 5.78 -11.05
C GLY A 309 13.67 5.88 -10.71
N ILE A 310 14.02 6.66 -9.67
CA ILE A 310 15.41 6.80 -9.19
C ILE A 310 15.98 5.45 -8.73
N ALA A 311 15.21 4.64 -8.00
CA ALA A 311 15.66 3.34 -7.53
C ALA A 311 16.01 2.38 -8.68
N TYR A 312 15.16 2.34 -9.72
CA TYR A 312 15.44 1.55 -10.93
C TYR A 312 16.68 2.07 -11.67
N LEU A 313 16.86 3.39 -11.77
CA LEU A 313 18.06 3.98 -12.38
C LEU A 313 19.34 3.64 -11.61
N VAL A 314 19.31 3.74 -10.28
CA VAL A 314 20.45 3.44 -9.41
C VAL A 314 20.80 1.95 -9.47
N VAL A 315 19.83 1.06 -9.27
CA VAL A 315 20.07 -0.40 -9.31
C VAL A 315 20.50 -0.83 -10.71
N GLY A 316 19.87 -0.31 -11.76
CA GLY A 316 20.25 -0.59 -13.14
C GLY A 316 21.67 -0.13 -13.47
N SER A 317 22.06 1.07 -13.02
CA SER A 317 23.42 1.59 -13.21
C SER A 317 24.46 0.78 -12.44
N LEU A 318 24.17 0.44 -11.18
CA LEU A 318 25.04 -0.41 -10.36
C LEU A 318 25.22 -1.79 -10.97
N ALA A 319 24.16 -2.38 -11.55
CA ALA A 319 24.25 -3.65 -12.26
C ALA A 319 25.21 -3.56 -13.46
N ILE A 320 25.11 -2.52 -14.30
CA ILE A 320 26.04 -2.34 -15.43
C ILE A 320 27.48 -2.16 -14.95
N VAL A 321 27.71 -1.35 -13.92
CA VAL A 321 29.06 -1.15 -13.35
C VAL A 321 29.62 -2.46 -12.81
N LEU A 322 28.84 -3.24 -12.06
CA LEU A 322 29.24 -4.56 -11.56
C LEU A 322 29.52 -5.53 -12.71
N GLY A 323 28.72 -5.50 -13.77
CA GLY A 323 28.95 -6.27 -14.99
C GLY A 323 30.31 -5.96 -15.62
N VAL A 324 30.67 -4.68 -15.74
CA VAL A 324 31.99 -4.26 -16.25
C VAL A 324 33.12 -4.72 -15.33
N VAL A 325 32.95 -4.57 -14.01
CA VAL A 325 33.95 -5.05 -13.03
C VAL A 325 34.15 -6.56 -13.13
N PHE A 326 33.07 -7.34 -13.27
CA PHE A 326 33.17 -8.79 -13.44
C PHE A 326 33.84 -9.18 -14.75
N ILE A 327 33.61 -8.45 -15.86
CA ILE A 327 34.36 -8.65 -17.10
C ILE A 327 35.86 -8.43 -16.86
N VAL A 328 36.24 -7.32 -16.22
CA VAL A 328 37.66 -7.00 -15.95
C VAL A 328 38.33 -8.07 -15.09
N ILE A 329 37.66 -8.52 -14.03
CA ILE A 329 38.17 -9.58 -13.15
C ILE A 329 38.29 -10.89 -13.93
N HIS A 330 37.27 -11.26 -14.70
CA HIS A 330 37.29 -12.49 -15.51
C HIS A 330 38.37 -12.45 -16.60
N MET A 331 38.65 -11.29 -17.18
CA MET A 331 39.76 -11.16 -18.14
C MET A 331 41.13 -11.32 -17.45
N LYS A 332 41.26 -10.89 -16.19
CA LYS A 332 42.54 -10.90 -15.48
C LYS A 332 42.83 -12.21 -14.72
N PHE A 333 41.80 -12.85 -14.19
CA PHE A 333 41.89 -14.04 -13.32
C PHE A 333 41.01 -15.20 -13.82
N GLY A 334 40.45 -15.12 -15.02
CA GLY A 334 39.61 -16.17 -15.58
C GLY A 334 40.44 -17.40 -15.92
N HIS A 335 40.43 -18.38 -15.02
CA HIS A 335 40.88 -19.73 -15.32
C HIS A 335 39.83 -20.45 -16.15
N SER A 336 40.27 -21.23 -17.13
CA SER A 336 39.38 -22.14 -17.86
C SER A 336 38.75 -23.10 -16.85
N MET A 337 37.45 -23.38 -16.96
CA MET A 337 36.78 -24.37 -16.10
C MET A 337 37.49 -25.73 -16.10
N ASN A 338 38.25 -26.03 -17.16
CA ASN A 338 39.08 -27.23 -17.25
C ASN A 338 40.27 -27.21 -16.26
N GLU A 339 40.85 -26.05 -15.93
CA GLU A 339 41.93 -25.97 -14.94
C GLU A 339 41.42 -26.17 -13.51
N LEU A 340 40.20 -25.73 -13.21
CA LEU A 340 39.56 -25.95 -11.90
C LEU A 340 39.15 -27.42 -11.67
N SER A 341 38.93 -28.20 -12.74
CA SER A 341 38.74 -29.66 -12.63
C SER A 341 40.04 -30.38 -12.29
N ASN A 342 41.18 -29.74 -12.55
CA ASN A 342 42.50 -30.20 -12.14
C ASN A 342 42.75 -29.76 -10.68
N VAL A 343 41.82 -30.10 -9.78
CA VAL A 343 42.12 -30.06 -8.35
C VAL A 343 43.16 -31.14 -8.13
N SER A 344 44.39 -30.66 -8.04
CA SER A 344 45.59 -31.42 -7.79
C SER A 344 45.34 -32.60 -6.85
N GLU A 345 45.75 -33.80 -7.27
CA GLU A 345 46.12 -34.88 -6.37
C GLU A 345 47.28 -34.39 -5.49
N ILE A 346 46.96 -33.61 -4.46
CA ILE A 346 47.87 -33.28 -3.36
C ILE A 346 47.38 -34.12 -2.17
N HIS A 347 47.59 -35.43 -2.27
CA HIS A 347 48.49 -36.17 -1.38
C HIS A 347 48.29 -37.68 -1.52
N HIS A 348 49.43 -38.35 -1.66
CA HIS A 348 49.71 -39.75 -1.37
C HIS A 348 49.12 -40.26 -0.06
#